data_AF-A0A957R9X7-F1
#
_entry.id   AF-A0A957R9X7-F1
#
_cell.length_a   1.000
_cell.length_b   1.000
_cell.length_c   1.000
_cell.angle_alpha   90.00
_cell.angle_beta   90.00
_cell.angle_gamma   90.00
#
_symmetry.space_group_name_H-M   'P 1'
#
loop_
_entity.id
_entity.type
_entity.pdbx_description
1 polymer ?
#
loop_
_entity_poly.entity_id
_entity_poly.type
_entity_poly.pdbx_seq_one_letter_code
_entity_poly.pdbx_strand_id
1 'polypeptide(L)'
;MTEYLDRWLSAAIRHEIEQRFYRRINEQASLERLIDDPDFMTAPLNHVGLFADHGVVHVRDVANQVLNVLDVCHGVLIPQRPPQRFAFMQGYGVLLAYFHDIGMVDFSAFGRAMHPEFAAQAVFDPALDDLIDAIWQENSGGLAWHLLALAQRGELGREPKQVLRELLSLSIGHSKSKVPVALLNDPPALRRALVRAVTSDLHALYAEQQAQKGKHAARPLDDAAEHGQMSLTRAAQPLPPDAFGWLTDGRLALAELAEDAIDTVRALRAADALRQRGAVLETSGHYQVFVDRHRGNSLYALRLSRERLYLLELSDPISAGEANIASSEVERTGDLRISFHRGSFSAPGAIDHAARCAALVVLDIQRDVIESFERTNTPRELKPATEMVIYLEETEDDPAFVHLVKQEIARLDAGIADRVRPTPSL
;
A
#
# COMPACT_ATOMS: atom_id res chain seq x y z
N MET A 1 6.24 -7.54 18.75
CA MET A 1 6.27 -6.66 17.56
C MET A 1 5.47 -5.37 17.75
N THR A 2 4.27 -5.38 18.35
CA THR A 2 3.47 -4.15 18.58
C THR A 2 4.12 -3.12 19.51
N GLU A 3 4.94 -3.54 20.47
CA GLU A 3 5.65 -2.62 21.39
C GLU A 3 6.59 -1.63 20.68
N TYR A 4 7.05 -1.98 19.46
CA TYR A 4 7.91 -1.09 18.68
C TYR A 4 7.13 0.06 18.02
N LEU A 5 5.87 -0.18 17.65
CA LEU A 5 5.00 0.85 17.07
C LEU A 5 4.54 1.86 18.12
N ASP A 6 4.41 1.46 19.38
CA ASP A 6 3.98 2.31 20.49
C ASP A 6 4.94 3.49 20.74
N ARG A 7 6.19 3.40 20.27
CA ARG A 7 7.13 4.52 20.25
C ARG A 7 6.65 5.68 19.38
N TRP A 8 5.94 5.38 18.30
CA TRP A 8 5.56 6.35 17.27
C TRP A 8 4.08 6.71 17.32
N LEU A 9 3.23 5.74 17.62
CA LEU A 9 1.78 5.92 17.70
C LEU A 9 1.25 5.09 18.86
N SER A 10 0.68 5.75 19.87
CA SER A 10 0.26 5.08 21.10
C SER A 10 -0.77 3.98 20.83
N ALA A 11 -0.76 2.93 21.64
CA ALA A 11 -1.73 1.85 21.54
C ALA A 11 -3.18 2.35 21.58
N ALA A 12 -3.46 3.43 22.31
CA ALA A 12 -4.79 4.05 22.39
C ALA A 12 -5.23 4.64 21.03
N ILE A 13 -4.38 5.47 20.41
CA ILE A 13 -4.67 6.05 19.09
C ILE A 13 -4.76 4.96 18.02
N ARG A 14 -3.83 3.98 18.03
CA ARG A 14 -3.88 2.83 17.11
C ARG A 14 -5.20 2.06 17.27
N HIS A 15 -5.59 1.77 18.50
CA HIS A 15 -6.84 1.07 18.78
C HIS A 15 -8.05 1.83 18.24
N GLU A 16 -8.09 3.14 18.40
CA GLU A 16 -9.19 3.97 17.92
C GLU A 16 -9.31 3.96 16.39
N ILE A 17 -8.19 4.10 15.67
CA ILE A 17 -8.16 3.99 14.20
C ILE A 17 -8.60 2.60 13.77
N GLU A 18 -8.08 1.56 14.42
CA GLU A 18 -8.44 0.17 14.16
C GLU A 18 -9.93 -0.10 14.41
N GLN A 19 -10.54 0.47 15.45
CA GLN A 19 -11.97 0.33 15.72
C GLN A 19 -12.81 1.04 14.65
N ARG A 20 -12.47 2.29 14.33
CA ARG A 20 -13.29 3.11 13.42
C ARG A 20 -13.30 2.61 11.99
N PHE A 21 -12.16 2.10 11.50
CA PHE A 21 -11.98 1.78 10.08
C PHE A 21 -11.69 0.29 9.87
N TYR A 22 -10.59 -0.22 10.42
CA TYR A 22 -10.06 -1.53 10.04
C TYR A 22 -10.87 -2.72 10.54
N ARG A 23 -11.42 -2.67 11.77
CA ARG A 23 -12.30 -3.74 12.27
C ARG A 23 -13.57 -3.86 11.46
N ARG A 24 -14.10 -2.74 10.95
CA ARG A 24 -15.27 -2.77 10.05
C ARG A 24 -14.94 -3.48 8.75
N ILE A 25 -13.71 -3.36 8.24
CA ILE A 25 -13.25 -4.11 7.07
C ILE A 25 -13.19 -5.60 7.41
N ASN A 26 -12.60 -5.97 8.56
CA ASN A 26 -12.55 -7.36 9.01
C ASN A 26 -13.95 -7.98 9.15
N GLU A 27 -14.90 -7.26 9.77
CA GLU A 27 -16.28 -7.72 9.91
C GLU A 27 -16.96 -7.92 8.56
N GLN A 28 -16.82 -6.98 7.62
CA GLN A 28 -17.42 -7.08 6.28
C GLN A 28 -16.80 -8.20 5.44
N ALA A 29 -15.53 -8.51 5.64
CA ALA A 29 -14.83 -9.58 4.95
C ALA A 29 -15.08 -10.98 5.54
N SER A 30 -15.70 -11.08 6.72
CA SER A 30 -15.97 -12.36 7.39
C SER A 30 -16.96 -13.22 6.60
N LEU A 31 -16.78 -14.55 6.64
CA LEU A 31 -17.66 -15.44 5.87
C LEU A 31 -19.08 -15.39 6.41
N GLU A 32 -19.25 -15.17 7.72
CA GLU A 32 -20.54 -14.94 8.37
C GLU A 32 -21.34 -13.81 7.74
N ARG A 33 -20.68 -12.77 7.24
CA ARG A 33 -21.33 -11.66 6.53
C ARG A 33 -21.45 -11.93 5.04
N LEU A 34 -20.41 -12.48 4.43
CA LEU A 34 -20.38 -12.69 2.98
C LEU A 34 -21.39 -13.73 2.48
N ILE A 35 -21.76 -14.72 3.29
CA ILE A 35 -22.79 -15.70 2.87
C ILE A 35 -24.17 -15.08 2.66
N ASP A 36 -24.43 -13.94 3.31
CA ASP A 36 -25.68 -13.18 3.18
C ASP A 36 -25.58 -12.10 2.09
N ASP A 37 -24.41 -11.94 1.46
CA ASP A 37 -24.17 -11.00 0.37
C ASP A 37 -24.49 -11.67 -0.99
N PRO A 38 -25.52 -11.21 -1.73
CA PRO A 38 -25.89 -11.81 -3.02
C PRO A 38 -24.78 -11.75 -4.07
N ASP A 39 -23.93 -10.71 -4.04
CA ASP A 39 -22.86 -10.53 -5.02
C ASP A 39 -21.74 -11.52 -4.74
N PHE A 40 -21.43 -11.75 -3.45
CA PHE A 40 -20.51 -12.81 -3.06
C PHE A 40 -21.04 -14.19 -3.43
N MET A 41 -22.33 -14.46 -3.23
CA MET A 41 -22.91 -15.76 -3.58
C MET A 41 -22.99 -16.00 -5.09
N THR A 42 -23.12 -14.95 -5.89
CA THR A 42 -23.18 -15.03 -7.35
C THR A 42 -21.79 -15.15 -7.98
N ALA A 43 -20.83 -14.36 -7.51
CA ALA A 43 -19.50 -14.27 -8.08
C ALA A 43 -18.42 -14.13 -6.99
N PRO A 44 -18.23 -15.16 -6.13
CA PRO A 44 -17.34 -15.06 -4.97
C PRO A 44 -15.89 -14.75 -5.35
N LEU A 45 -15.47 -15.18 -6.55
CA LEU A 45 -14.11 -14.98 -7.06
C LEU A 45 -13.80 -13.53 -7.42
N ASN A 46 -14.83 -12.74 -7.74
CA ASN A 46 -14.70 -11.33 -8.08
C ASN A 46 -15.02 -10.42 -6.89
N HIS A 47 -15.47 -10.99 -5.78
CA HIS A 47 -15.94 -10.25 -4.64
C HIS A 47 -14.78 -9.85 -3.71
N VAL A 48 -14.70 -8.56 -3.38
CA VAL A 48 -13.60 -7.99 -2.58
C VAL A 48 -13.44 -8.68 -1.21
N GLY A 49 -14.53 -9.20 -0.64
CA GLY A 49 -14.51 -9.99 0.59
C GLY A 49 -13.61 -11.21 0.61
N LEU A 50 -13.35 -11.83 -0.54
CA LEU A 50 -12.52 -13.03 -0.60
C LEU A 50 -11.02 -12.71 -0.46
N PHE A 51 -10.58 -11.64 -1.11
CA PHE A 51 -9.17 -11.29 -1.27
C PHE A 51 -8.76 -9.99 -0.55
N ALA A 52 -9.67 -9.30 0.13
CA ALA A 52 -9.31 -8.13 0.91
C ALA A 52 -8.34 -8.50 2.02
N ASP A 53 -7.18 -7.89 1.99
CA ASP A 53 -6.15 -7.95 3.03
C ASP A 53 -6.10 -6.68 3.88
N HIS A 54 -6.90 -5.64 3.60
CA HIS A 54 -6.77 -4.29 4.18
C HIS A 54 -7.31 -4.15 5.62
N GLY A 55 -7.26 -5.21 6.44
CA GLY A 55 -7.74 -5.24 7.83
C GLY A 55 -6.70 -4.85 8.89
N VAL A 56 -6.98 -5.14 10.17
CA VAL A 56 -6.09 -4.76 11.29
C VAL A 56 -4.69 -5.40 11.20
N VAL A 57 -4.59 -6.63 10.71
CA VAL A 57 -3.29 -7.32 10.56
C VAL A 57 -2.41 -6.59 9.53
N HIS A 58 -2.99 -6.25 8.38
CA HIS A 58 -2.31 -5.53 7.30
C HIS A 58 -1.80 -4.15 7.72
N VAL A 59 -2.65 -3.30 8.30
CA VAL A 59 -2.20 -1.95 8.69
C VAL A 59 -1.03 -2.00 9.67
N ARG A 60 -1.02 -2.98 10.57
CA ARG A 60 0.10 -3.20 11.50
C ARG A 60 1.34 -3.72 10.81
N ASP A 61 1.19 -4.63 9.85
CA ASP A 61 2.28 -5.16 9.05
C ASP A 61 2.93 -4.06 8.22
N VAL A 62 2.14 -3.29 7.47
CA VAL A 62 2.61 -2.13 6.69
C VAL A 62 3.30 -1.10 7.58
N ALA A 63 2.77 -0.79 8.76
CA ALA A 63 3.41 0.14 9.69
C ALA A 63 4.80 -0.34 10.16
N ASN A 64 4.98 -1.64 10.39
CA ASN A 64 6.30 -2.21 10.69
C ASN A 64 7.21 -2.21 9.46
N GLN A 65 6.67 -2.56 8.30
CA GLN A 65 7.43 -2.57 7.05
C GLN A 65 7.91 -1.18 6.64
N VAL A 66 7.16 -0.11 6.93
CA VAL A 66 7.62 1.27 6.71
C VAL A 66 8.89 1.55 7.52
N LEU A 67 8.95 1.11 8.77
CA LEU A 67 10.13 1.30 9.63
C LEU A 67 11.31 0.49 9.10
N ASN A 68 11.07 -0.74 8.67
CA ASN A 68 12.10 -1.60 8.06
C ASN A 68 12.64 -1.00 6.76
N VAL A 69 11.76 -0.61 5.84
CA VAL A 69 12.12 0.03 4.56
C VAL A 69 12.90 1.31 4.79
N LEU A 70 12.45 2.18 5.70
CA LEU A 70 13.20 3.40 6.03
C LEU A 70 14.59 3.09 6.56
N ASP A 71 14.76 2.10 7.44
CA ASP A 71 16.08 1.70 7.99
C ASP A 71 17.03 1.20 6.90
N VAL A 72 16.56 0.31 6.00
CA VAL A 72 17.42 -0.27 4.95
C VAL A 72 17.70 0.70 3.80
N CYS A 73 16.76 1.60 3.49
CA CYS A 73 16.90 2.55 2.39
C CYS A 73 17.72 3.78 2.76
N HIS A 74 17.92 4.06 4.06
CA HIS A 74 18.57 5.27 4.55
C HIS A 74 20.03 5.36 4.15
N GLY A 75 20.37 6.37 3.33
CA GLY A 75 21.71 6.51 2.75
C GLY A 75 21.97 5.61 1.55
N VAL A 76 20.96 4.89 1.05
CA VAL A 76 21.07 3.99 -0.11
C VAL A 76 20.09 4.39 -1.22
N LEU A 77 18.79 4.37 -0.94
CA LEU A 77 17.71 4.75 -1.88
C LEU A 77 17.05 6.08 -1.53
N ILE A 78 17.17 6.49 -0.26
CA ILE A 78 16.84 7.84 0.22
C ILE A 78 18.10 8.48 0.79
N PRO A 79 18.32 9.80 0.62
CA PRO A 79 19.54 10.41 1.13
C PRO A 79 19.61 10.37 2.65
N GLN A 80 20.84 10.32 3.16
CA GLN A 80 21.07 10.32 4.59
C GLN A 80 20.48 11.57 5.23
N ARG A 81 19.93 11.39 6.42
CA ARG A 81 19.22 12.41 7.20
C ARG A 81 19.83 12.48 8.59
N PRO A 82 19.93 13.68 9.18
CA PRO A 82 20.23 13.80 10.60
C PRO A 82 19.23 12.99 11.45
N PRO A 83 19.64 12.46 12.62
CA PRO A 83 18.79 11.59 13.44
C PRO A 83 17.39 12.14 13.75
N GLN A 84 17.27 13.46 13.91
CA GLN A 84 15.98 14.11 14.18
C GLN A 84 15.04 14.08 12.98
N ARG A 85 15.54 14.34 11.76
CA ARG A 85 14.76 14.26 10.52
C ARG A 85 14.39 12.81 10.20
N PHE A 86 15.31 11.87 10.42
CA PHE A 86 15.03 10.45 10.23
C PHE A 86 13.96 9.93 11.22
N ALA A 87 14.03 10.33 12.49
CA ALA A 87 12.99 9.99 13.47
C ALA A 87 11.62 10.58 13.10
N PHE A 88 11.60 11.80 12.55
CA PHE A 88 10.37 12.38 11.98
C PHE A 88 9.81 11.50 10.85
N MET A 89 10.64 11.07 9.90
CA MET A 89 10.21 10.18 8.81
C MET A 89 9.63 8.85 9.33
N GLN A 90 10.27 8.25 10.34
CA GLN A 90 9.77 7.02 10.96
C GLN A 90 8.39 7.23 11.62
N GLY A 91 8.26 8.27 12.44
CA GLY A 91 7.00 8.59 13.10
C GLY A 91 5.87 8.95 12.14
N TYR A 92 6.18 9.76 11.13
CA TYR A 92 5.27 10.15 10.07
C TYR A 92 4.87 8.95 9.20
N GLY A 93 5.81 8.07 8.87
CA GLY A 93 5.56 6.87 8.09
C GLY A 93 4.59 5.91 8.77
N VAL A 94 4.70 5.72 10.08
CA VAL A 94 3.73 4.93 10.87
C VAL A 94 2.34 5.56 10.82
N LEU A 95 2.24 6.89 10.95
CA LEU A 95 0.96 7.58 10.81
C LEU A 95 0.37 7.39 9.41
N LEU A 96 1.16 7.59 8.34
CA LEU A 96 0.66 7.36 6.98
C LEU A 96 0.17 5.92 6.78
N ALA A 97 0.89 4.93 7.29
CA ALA A 97 0.46 3.54 7.24
C ALA A 97 -0.91 3.34 7.91
N TYR A 98 -1.18 3.98 9.05
CA TYR A 98 -2.49 3.89 9.71
C TYR A 98 -3.63 4.66 9.00
N PHE A 99 -3.32 5.53 8.05
CA PHE A 99 -4.32 6.30 7.32
C PHE A 99 -4.52 5.86 5.86
N HIS A 100 -3.56 5.17 5.24
CA HIS A 100 -3.57 4.96 3.78
C HIS A 100 -4.80 4.22 3.23
N ASP A 101 -5.32 3.26 3.99
CA ASP A 101 -6.39 2.35 3.56
C ASP A 101 -7.72 2.56 4.27
N ILE A 102 -7.88 3.62 5.07
CA ILE A 102 -9.11 3.81 5.88
C ILE A 102 -10.38 3.93 5.02
N GLY A 103 -10.24 4.26 3.73
CA GLY A 103 -11.35 4.32 2.78
C GLY A 103 -11.88 2.94 2.35
N MET A 104 -11.14 1.86 2.60
CA MET A 104 -11.61 0.49 2.35
C MET A 104 -12.75 0.05 3.27
N VAL A 105 -13.15 0.91 4.22
CA VAL A 105 -14.36 0.74 5.02
C VAL A 105 -15.64 0.65 4.17
N ASP A 106 -15.65 1.25 2.97
CA ASP A 106 -16.65 0.97 1.93
C ASP A 106 -16.17 -0.19 1.09
N PHE A 107 -16.85 -1.32 1.27
CA PHE A 107 -16.47 -2.61 0.74
C PHE A 107 -17.10 -2.90 -0.64
N SER A 108 -17.25 -1.85 -1.45
CA SER A 108 -17.74 -1.92 -2.83
C SER A 108 -16.63 -1.72 -3.85
N ALA A 109 -16.94 -1.92 -5.14
CA ALA A 109 -16.03 -1.56 -6.23
C ALA A 109 -15.72 -0.05 -6.28
N PHE A 110 -16.67 0.79 -5.85
CA PHE A 110 -16.47 2.24 -5.70
C PHE A 110 -15.50 2.54 -4.57
N GLY A 111 -15.74 2.00 -3.36
CA GLY A 111 -14.88 2.17 -2.21
C GLY A 111 -13.45 1.71 -2.50
N ARG A 112 -13.27 0.53 -3.13
CA ARG A 112 -11.95 0.06 -3.59
C ARG A 112 -11.28 1.01 -4.57
N ALA A 113 -12.02 1.65 -5.48
CA ALA A 113 -11.42 2.57 -6.45
C ALA A 113 -11.08 3.95 -5.84
N MET A 114 -11.80 4.37 -4.81
CA MET A 114 -11.75 5.71 -4.23
C MET A 114 -11.13 5.78 -2.83
N HIS A 115 -10.74 4.64 -2.23
CA HIS A 115 -10.13 4.61 -0.90
C HIS A 115 -8.92 5.54 -0.73
N PRO A 116 -8.02 5.76 -1.72
CA PRO A 116 -6.89 6.65 -1.53
C PRO A 116 -7.32 8.12 -1.41
N GLU A 117 -8.27 8.56 -2.25
CA GLU A 117 -8.83 9.91 -2.16
C GLU A 117 -9.68 10.08 -0.90
N PHE A 118 -10.45 9.07 -0.50
CA PHE A 118 -11.15 9.11 0.78
C PHE A 118 -10.18 9.30 1.94
N ALA A 119 -9.08 8.54 1.98
CA ALA A 119 -8.05 8.67 3.02
C ALA A 119 -7.48 10.09 3.07
N ALA A 120 -7.20 10.69 1.91
CA ALA A 120 -6.75 12.08 1.81
C ALA A 120 -7.79 13.11 2.29
N GLN A 121 -9.08 12.87 2.02
CA GLN A 121 -10.15 13.76 2.45
C GLN A 121 -10.51 13.61 3.93
N ALA A 122 -10.41 12.39 4.45
CA ALA A 122 -10.83 12.02 5.80
C ALA A 122 -10.18 12.88 6.88
N VAL A 123 -8.89 13.15 6.74
CA VAL A 123 -8.11 13.93 7.71
C VAL A 123 -8.54 15.40 7.81
N PHE A 124 -9.43 15.90 6.94
CA PHE A 124 -10.04 17.23 7.03
C PHE A 124 -11.49 17.21 7.55
N ASP A 125 -12.05 16.04 7.80
CA ASP A 125 -13.41 15.90 8.33
C ASP A 125 -13.47 16.28 9.82
N PRO A 126 -14.47 17.08 10.23
CA PRO A 126 -14.76 17.28 11.65
C PRO A 126 -14.97 15.99 12.44
N ALA A 127 -15.46 14.92 11.80
CA ALA A 127 -15.63 13.60 12.43
C ALA A 127 -14.31 12.92 12.84
N LEU A 128 -13.18 13.44 12.38
CA LEU A 128 -11.84 12.98 12.74
C LEU A 128 -11.09 13.98 13.63
N ASP A 129 -11.70 15.11 14.00
CA ASP A 129 -11.04 16.15 14.80
C ASP A 129 -10.52 15.61 16.12
N ASP A 130 -11.30 14.79 16.83
CA ASP A 130 -10.88 14.22 18.11
C ASP A 130 -9.64 13.31 17.98
N LEU A 131 -9.54 12.55 16.89
CA LEU A 131 -8.36 11.73 16.59
C LEU A 131 -7.16 12.59 16.19
N ILE A 132 -7.35 13.62 15.35
CA ILE A 132 -6.29 14.56 14.97
C ILE A 132 -5.80 15.32 16.21
N ASP A 133 -6.70 15.67 17.12
CA ASP A 133 -6.40 16.30 18.40
C ASP A 133 -5.58 15.38 19.29
N ALA A 134 -5.93 14.10 19.40
CA ALA A 134 -5.15 13.12 20.15
C ALA A 134 -3.72 12.97 19.58
N ILE A 135 -3.59 12.81 18.25
CA ILE A 135 -2.29 12.75 17.54
C ILE A 135 -1.46 14.01 17.83
N TRP A 136 -2.09 15.18 17.80
CA TRP A 136 -1.45 16.46 18.05
C TRP A 136 -0.98 16.59 19.51
N GLN A 137 -1.84 16.28 20.48
CA GLN A 137 -1.55 16.44 21.92
C GLN A 137 -0.52 15.44 22.42
N GLU A 138 -0.58 14.20 21.95
CA GLU A 138 0.42 13.17 22.29
C GLU A 138 1.74 13.37 21.54
N ASN A 139 1.80 14.32 20.59
CA ASN A 139 2.92 14.52 19.70
C ASN A 139 3.32 13.19 19.02
N SER A 140 2.34 12.44 18.53
CA SER A 140 2.58 11.15 17.87
C SER A 140 3.55 11.34 16.70
N GLY A 141 4.54 10.45 16.62
CA GLY A 141 5.61 10.50 15.64
C GLY A 141 6.57 11.69 15.76
N GLY A 142 6.41 12.56 16.76
CA GLY A 142 7.17 13.81 16.87
C GLY A 142 6.68 14.94 15.97
N LEU A 143 5.54 14.78 15.29
CA LEU A 143 5.08 15.72 14.25
C LEU A 143 4.68 17.08 14.81
N ALA A 144 3.93 17.11 15.92
CA ALA A 144 3.44 18.37 16.49
C ALA A 144 4.60 19.27 16.91
N TRP A 145 5.60 18.72 17.61
CA TRP A 145 6.80 19.48 18.00
C TRP A 145 7.62 19.93 16.80
N HIS A 146 7.77 19.08 15.78
CA HIS A 146 8.49 19.46 14.56
C HIS A 146 7.84 20.65 13.85
N LEU A 147 6.52 20.59 13.66
CA LEU A 147 5.75 21.66 12.99
C LEU A 147 5.68 22.94 13.85
N LEU A 148 5.52 22.82 15.17
CA LEU A 148 5.60 23.96 16.08
C LEU A 148 6.97 24.63 16.04
N ALA A 149 8.06 23.87 15.97
CA ALA A 149 9.41 24.42 15.86
C ALA A 149 9.62 25.18 14.54
N LEU A 150 9.06 24.68 13.43
CA LEU A 150 9.06 25.40 12.15
C LEU A 150 8.26 26.71 12.24
N ALA A 151 7.06 26.68 12.82
CA ALA A 151 6.24 27.87 13.00
C ALA A 151 6.88 28.91 13.92
N GLN A 152 7.52 28.50 15.02
CA GLN A 152 8.25 29.40 15.93
C GLN A 152 9.41 30.13 15.24
N ARG A 153 10.01 29.51 14.21
CA ARG A 153 11.04 30.14 13.36
C ARG A 153 10.46 31.01 12.23
N GLY A 154 9.14 31.10 12.11
CA GLY A 154 8.47 31.80 11.03
C GLY A 154 8.50 31.05 9.68
N GLU A 155 8.82 29.76 9.69
CA GLU A 155 8.90 28.96 8.47
C GLU A 155 7.51 28.59 7.94
N LEU A 156 6.55 28.29 8.83
CA LEU A 156 5.18 27.99 8.40
C LEU A 156 4.36 29.29 8.27
N GLY A 157 3.77 29.49 7.08
CA GLY A 157 2.81 30.57 6.84
C GLY A 157 1.39 30.27 7.36
N ARG A 158 1.19 29.11 8.00
CA ARG A 158 -0.11 28.56 8.38
C ARG A 158 -0.07 27.93 9.76
N GLU A 159 -1.25 27.65 10.29
CA GLU A 159 -1.41 26.97 11.57
C GLU A 159 -0.79 25.55 11.49
N PRO A 160 0.11 25.17 12.42
CA PRO A 160 0.83 23.90 12.36
C PRO A 160 -0.04 22.64 12.26
N LYS A 161 -1.20 22.60 12.93
CA LYS A 161 -2.10 21.44 12.90
C LYS A 161 -2.81 21.31 11.54
N GLN A 162 -3.05 22.40 10.84
CA GLN A 162 -3.45 22.36 9.43
C GLN A 162 -2.38 21.71 8.55
N VAL A 163 -1.09 22.00 8.78
CA VAL A 163 0.02 21.34 8.04
C VAL A 163 0.11 19.85 8.39
N LEU A 164 -0.20 19.46 9.63
CA LEU A 164 -0.33 18.03 10.00
C LEU A 164 -1.41 17.34 9.15
N ARG A 165 -2.59 17.94 8.96
CA ARG A 165 -3.64 17.34 8.11
C ARG A 165 -3.20 17.24 6.66
N GLU A 166 -2.53 18.26 6.15
CA GLU A 166 -1.93 18.23 4.80
C GLU A 166 -0.87 17.12 4.66
N LEU A 167 -0.04 16.90 5.68
CA LEU A 167 0.88 15.76 5.72
C LEU A 167 0.12 14.43 5.70
N LEU A 168 -0.84 14.21 6.59
CA LEU A 168 -1.60 12.94 6.61
C LEU A 168 -2.39 12.69 5.31
N SER A 169 -2.77 13.75 4.59
CA SER A 169 -3.41 13.65 3.28
C SER A 169 -2.51 13.07 2.19
N LEU A 170 -1.18 13.05 2.36
CA LEU A 170 -0.25 12.36 1.46
C LEU A 170 -0.35 10.84 1.53
N SER A 171 -1.18 10.29 2.42
CA SER A 171 -1.51 8.87 2.47
C SER A 171 -2.08 8.35 1.14
N ILE A 172 -2.75 9.19 0.33
CA ILE A 172 -3.11 8.89 -1.08
C ILE A 172 -1.92 8.46 -1.93
N GLY A 173 -0.72 8.90 -1.57
CA GLY A 173 0.54 8.58 -2.21
C GLY A 173 0.93 7.11 -2.11
N HIS A 174 0.27 6.27 -1.31
CA HIS A 174 0.46 4.82 -1.41
C HIS A 174 0.00 4.31 -2.79
N SER A 175 -1.05 4.89 -3.39
CA SER A 175 -1.63 4.40 -4.64
C SER A 175 -0.87 4.89 -5.88
N LYS A 176 -0.20 3.97 -6.58
CA LYS A 176 0.47 4.26 -7.87
C LYS A 176 -0.47 4.79 -8.95
N SER A 177 -1.74 4.37 -8.93
CA SER A 177 -2.73 4.77 -9.93
C SER A 177 -3.20 6.21 -9.76
N LYS A 178 -3.17 6.73 -8.53
CA LYS A 178 -3.61 8.09 -8.20
C LYS A 178 -2.43 9.06 -8.16
N VAL A 179 -1.29 8.60 -7.66
CA VAL A 179 -0.07 9.39 -7.54
C VAL A 179 1.09 8.63 -8.19
N PRO A 180 1.22 8.61 -9.54
CA PRO A 180 2.34 7.95 -10.19
C PRO A 180 3.68 8.57 -9.76
N VAL A 181 4.80 7.84 -9.88
CA VAL A 181 6.12 8.33 -9.41
C VAL A 181 6.50 9.67 -10.05
N ALA A 182 6.15 9.90 -11.32
CA ALA A 182 6.35 11.17 -11.99
C ALA A 182 5.69 12.35 -11.26
N LEU A 183 4.53 12.10 -10.64
CA LEU A 183 3.83 13.09 -9.81
C LEU A 183 4.54 13.28 -8.46
N LEU A 184 5.03 12.21 -7.82
CA LEU A 184 5.86 12.32 -6.61
C LEU A 184 7.18 13.09 -6.86
N ASN A 185 7.71 13.05 -8.07
CA ASN A 185 8.91 13.77 -8.51
C ASN A 185 8.66 15.25 -8.86
N ASP A 186 7.40 15.70 -8.90
CA ASP A 186 7.02 17.08 -9.26
C ASP A 186 6.17 17.68 -8.11
N PRO A 187 6.79 18.31 -7.10
CA PRO A 187 6.06 18.87 -5.95
C PRO A 187 4.96 19.88 -6.35
N PRO A 188 5.16 20.78 -7.34
CA PRO A 188 4.06 21.59 -7.88
C PRO A 188 2.88 20.79 -8.43
N ALA A 189 3.12 19.73 -9.20
CA ALA A 189 2.05 18.89 -9.71
C ALA A 189 1.39 18.06 -8.61
N LEU A 190 2.17 17.50 -7.68
CA LEU A 190 1.68 16.79 -6.50
C LEU A 190 0.75 17.68 -5.67
N ARG A 191 1.14 18.92 -5.41
CA ARG A 191 0.31 19.92 -4.73
C ARG A 191 -1.04 20.10 -5.43
N ARG A 192 -1.05 20.28 -6.75
CA ARG A 192 -2.30 20.42 -7.51
C ARG A 192 -3.19 19.18 -7.41
N ALA A 193 -2.59 18.00 -7.45
CA ALA A 193 -3.31 16.73 -7.32
C ALA A 193 -3.91 16.55 -5.92
N LEU A 194 -3.18 16.88 -4.86
CA LEU A 194 -3.67 16.84 -3.48
C LEU A 194 -4.82 17.82 -3.25
N VAL A 195 -4.68 19.07 -3.71
CA VAL A 195 -5.78 20.05 -3.65
C VAL A 195 -7.00 19.49 -4.36
N ARG A 196 -6.85 18.99 -5.60
CA ARG A 196 -7.98 18.41 -6.35
C ARG A 196 -8.58 17.20 -5.62
N ALA A 197 -7.77 16.30 -5.09
CA ALA A 197 -8.24 15.13 -4.36
C ALA A 197 -9.08 15.52 -3.14
N VAL A 198 -8.67 16.55 -2.39
CA VAL A 198 -9.36 16.99 -1.17
C VAL A 198 -10.61 17.83 -1.46
N THR A 199 -10.58 18.68 -2.50
CA THR A 199 -11.67 19.61 -2.80
C THR A 199 -12.70 19.09 -3.79
N SER A 200 -12.52 17.88 -4.35
CA SER A 200 -13.49 17.30 -5.29
C SER A 200 -14.40 16.29 -4.60
N ASP A 201 -15.64 16.19 -5.08
CA ASP A 201 -16.58 15.14 -4.69
C ASP A 201 -16.07 13.75 -5.15
N LEU A 202 -16.16 12.74 -4.29
CA LEU A 202 -15.64 11.39 -4.59
C LEU A 202 -16.36 10.72 -5.78
N HIS A 203 -17.66 10.93 -5.94
CA HIS A 203 -18.40 10.38 -7.08
C HIS A 203 -18.02 11.07 -8.38
N ALA A 204 -17.77 12.38 -8.36
CA ALA A 204 -17.24 13.10 -9.52
C ALA A 204 -15.86 12.56 -9.92
N LEU A 205 -14.95 12.39 -8.96
CA LEU A 205 -13.63 11.79 -9.20
C LEU A 205 -13.73 10.37 -9.77
N TYR A 206 -14.63 9.56 -9.23
CA TYR A 206 -14.88 8.20 -9.72
C TYR A 206 -15.42 8.19 -11.15
N ALA A 207 -16.41 9.03 -11.46
CA ALA A 207 -16.98 9.15 -12.80
C ALA A 207 -15.91 9.55 -13.83
N GLU A 208 -15.02 10.49 -13.47
CA GLU A 208 -13.89 10.87 -14.31
C GLU A 208 -12.92 9.70 -14.52
N GLN A 209 -12.60 8.94 -13.47
CA GLN A 209 -11.75 7.75 -13.57
C GLN A 209 -12.36 6.69 -14.50
N GLN A 210 -13.67 6.44 -14.40
CA GLN A 210 -14.37 5.50 -15.28
C GLN A 210 -14.39 5.99 -16.73
N ALA A 211 -14.61 7.30 -16.96
CA ALA A 211 -14.55 7.88 -18.30
C ALA A 211 -13.15 7.76 -18.93
N GLN A 212 -12.08 7.88 -18.14
CA GLN A 212 -10.71 7.66 -18.62
C GLN A 212 -10.44 6.18 -18.94
N LYS A 213 -10.91 5.25 -18.09
CA LYS A 213 -10.82 3.81 -18.34
C LYS A 213 -11.58 3.40 -19.60
N GLY A 214 -12.80 3.91 -19.79
CA GLY A 214 -13.64 3.65 -20.98
C GLY A 214 -13.06 4.19 -22.29
N LYS A 215 -12.19 5.21 -22.24
CA LYS A 215 -11.41 5.67 -23.41
C LYS A 215 -10.25 4.74 -23.77
N HIS A 216 -9.77 3.93 -22.83
CA HIS A 216 -8.66 3.00 -23.01
C HIS A 216 -9.08 1.53 -23.16
N ALA A 217 -10.33 1.18 -22.83
CA ALA A 217 -10.89 -0.15 -23.03
C ALA A 217 -12.31 -0.06 -23.62
N ALA A 218 -12.46 -0.42 -24.90
CA ALA A 218 -13.78 -0.69 -25.47
C ALA A 218 -14.29 -2.04 -24.98
N ARG A 219 -15.00 -2.05 -23.85
CA ARG A 219 -15.98 -3.09 -23.49
C ARG A 219 -17.09 -2.45 -22.66
N PRO A 220 -18.37 -2.82 -22.88
CA PRO A 220 -19.48 -2.24 -22.16
C PRO A 220 -19.53 -2.84 -20.74
N LEU A 221 -19.70 -1.98 -19.74
CA LEU A 221 -20.06 -2.37 -18.38
C LEU A 221 -21.53 -2.00 -18.18
N ASP A 222 -22.39 -3.00 -18.30
CA ASP A 222 -23.60 -3.05 -17.47
C ASP A 222 -23.13 -3.43 -16.07
N ASP A 223 -23.48 -2.60 -15.09
CA ASP A 223 -23.83 -2.98 -13.70
C ASP A 223 -23.81 -1.71 -12.83
N ALA A 224 -24.85 -0.89 -13.02
CA ALA A 224 -25.32 0.03 -11.99
C ALA A 224 -26.33 -0.75 -11.13
N ALA A 225 -25.83 -1.56 -10.20
CA ALA A 225 -26.66 -2.14 -9.17
C ALA A 225 -26.55 -1.25 -7.92
N GLU A 226 -27.50 -0.33 -7.77
CA GLU A 226 -27.81 0.34 -6.51
C GLU A 226 -28.23 -0.72 -5.47
N HIS A 227 -27.30 -1.18 -4.64
CA HIS A 227 -27.61 -1.94 -3.43
C HIS A 227 -27.08 -1.20 -2.21
N GLY A 228 -27.91 -1.11 -1.17
CA GLY A 228 -27.81 -0.16 -0.07
C GLY A 228 -26.72 -0.46 0.96
N GLN A 229 -25.47 -0.54 0.51
CA GLN A 229 -24.28 -0.43 1.35
C GLN A 229 -23.87 1.05 1.44
N MET A 230 -23.30 1.46 2.58
CA MET A 230 -22.88 2.85 2.82
C MET A 230 -21.86 3.29 1.77
N SER A 231 -22.31 3.92 0.68
CA SER A 231 -21.43 4.59 -0.28
C SER A 231 -20.68 5.71 0.43
N LEU A 232 -19.35 5.80 0.27
CA LEU A 232 -18.59 6.95 0.76
C LEU A 232 -19.07 8.22 0.04
N THR A 233 -20.05 8.92 0.60
CA THR A 233 -20.42 10.25 0.14
C THR A 233 -19.60 11.27 0.90
N ARG A 234 -18.63 11.91 0.23
CA ARG A 234 -17.92 13.07 0.77
C ARG A 234 -18.08 14.27 -0.15
N ALA A 235 -18.65 15.32 0.44
CA ALA A 235 -18.69 16.63 -0.19
C ALA A 235 -17.28 17.26 -0.24
N ALA A 236 -17.06 18.07 -1.26
CA ALA A 236 -15.89 18.94 -1.39
C ALA A 236 -15.59 19.69 -0.08
N GLN A 237 -14.38 19.53 0.44
CA GLN A 237 -13.92 20.28 1.60
C GLN A 237 -13.29 21.60 1.14
N PRO A 238 -13.74 22.77 1.64
CA PRO A 238 -13.11 24.03 1.27
C PRO A 238 -11.68 24.06 1.81
N LEU A 239 -10.71 24.14 0.90
CA LEU A 239 -9.34 24.39 1.28
C LEU A 239 -8.99 25.89 1.16
N PRO A 240 -8.12 26.37 2.03
CA PRO A 240 -7.54 27.71 1.95
C PRO A 240 -6.68 27.85 0.67
N PRO A 241 -6.55 29.08 0.11
CA PRO A 241 -5.90 29.27 -1.20
C PRO A 241 -4.45 28.80 -1.30
N ASP A 242 -3.71 28.78 -0.19
CA ASP A 242 -2.30 28.37 -0.13
C ASP A 242 -2.09 26.94 0.40
N ALA A 243 -3.15 26.13 0.48
CA ALA A 243 -3.06 24.74 0.95
C ALA A 243 -1.92 23.97 0.26
N PHE A 244 -1.20 23.16 1.04
CA PHE A 244 -0.02 22.41 0.63
C PHE A 244 1.13 23.27 0.09
N GLY A 245 1.13 24.59 0.36
CA GLY A 245 2.16 25.52 -0.12
C GLY A 245 3.59 25.15 0.26
N TRP A 246 3.76 24.51 1.42
CA TRP A 246 5.04 24.03 1.94
C TRP A 246 5.73 23.01 1.02
N LEU A 247 4.99 22.26 0.18
CA LEU A 247 5.58 21.34 -0.81
C LEU A 247 6.40 22.07 -1.88
N THR A 248 6.11 23.34 -2.11
CA THR A 248 6.69 24.14 -3.21
C THR A 248 7.49 25.34 -2.71
N ASP A 249 7.63 25.49 -1.39
CA ASP A 249 8.33 26.62 -0.81
C ASP A 249 9.85 26.42 -0.92
N GLY A 250 10.56 27.43 -1.43
CA GLY A 250 12.00 27.37 -1.67
C GLY A 250 12.86 27.59 -0.43
N ARG A 251 12.27 27.91 0.73
CA ARG A 251 13.02 28.03 1.99
C ARG A 251 13.54 26.67 2.41
N LEU A 252 14.81 26.61 2.80
CA LEU A 252 15.52 25.37 3.11
C LEU A 252 14.72 24.46 4.06
N ALA A 253 14.19 25.00 5.15
CA ALA A 253 13.46 24.21 6.15
C ALA A 253 12.17 23.56 5.60
N LEU A 254 11.50 24.19 4.65
CA LEU A 254 10.28 23.64 4.02
C LEU A 254 10.61 22.72 2.85
N ALA A 255 11.68 23.00 2.11
CA ALA A 255 12.22 22.06 1.14
C ALA A 255 12.63 20.74 1.82
N GLU A 256 13.29 20.81 2.98
CA GLU A 256 13.64 19.63 3.78
C GLU A 256 12.40 18.86 4.26
N LEU A 257 11.35 19.57 4.71
CA LEU A 257 10.08 18.95 5.08
C LEU A 257 9.41 18.26 3.89
N ALA A 258 9.41 18.89 2.72
CA ALA A 258 8.88 18.33 1.47
C ALA A 258 9.64 17.07 1.05
N GLU A 259 10.97 17.10 1.07
CA GLU A 259 11.81 15.94 0.78
C GLU A 259 11.55 14.78 1.75
N ASP A 260 11.53 15.05 3.05
CA ASP A 260 11.28 14.02 4.08
C ASP A 260 9.88 13.44 3.92
N ALA A 261 8.87 14.25 3.63
CA ALA A 261 7.51 13.80 3.45
C ALA A 261 7.37 12.92 2.18
N ILE A 262 7.95 13.34 1.05
CA ILE A 262 7.92 12.60 -0.21
C ILE A 262 8.69 11.28 -0.08
N ASP A 263 9.89 11.29 0.52
CA ASP A 263 10.67 10.07 0.71
C ASP A 263 9.99 9.09 1.67
N THR A 264 9.23 9.59 2.66
CA THR A 264 8.40 8.75 3.53
C THR A 264 7.24 8.11 2.75
N VAL A 265 6.63 8.83 1.80
CA VAL A 265 5.58 8.26 0.91
C VAL A 265 6.16 7.16 0.00
N ARG A 266 7.40 7.31 -0.48
CA ARG A 266 8.08 6.24 -1.25
C ARG A 266 8.28 4.99 -0.39
N ALA A 267 8.72 5.18 0.86
CA ALA A 267 8.86 4.09 1.80
C ALA A 267 7.51 3.43 2.13
N LEU A 268 6.43 4.20 2.27
CA LEU A 268 5.06 3.67 2.44
C LEU A 268 4.65 2.80 1.26
N ARG A 269 4.82 3.26 0.02
CA ARG A 269 4.42 2.47 -1.16
C ARG A 269 5.21 1.17 -1.25
N ALA A 270 6.52 1.22 -1.01
CA ALA A 270 7.34 0.02 -0.97
C ALA A 270 6.91 -0.92 0.18
N ALA A 271 6.68 -0.38 1.38
CA ALA A 271 6.26 -1.17 2.54
C ALA A 271 4.93 -1.89 2.33
N ASP A 272 3.95 -1.21 1.72
CA ASP A 272 2.65 -1.81 1.38
C ASP A 272 2.80 -2.96 0.37
N ALA A 273 3.70 -2.84 -0.61
CA ALA A 273 3.98 -3.91 -1.55
C ALA A 273 4.69 -5.12 -0.92
N LEU A 274 5.52 -4.87 0.10
CA LEU A 274 6.34 -5.85 0.83
C LEU A 274 5.63 -6.47 2.05
N ARG A 275 4.33 -6.20 2.21
CA ARG A 275 3.50 -6.81 3.24
C ARG A 275 3.46 -8.33 3.14
N GLN A 276 2.95 -8.98 4.18
CA GLN A 276 2.70 -10.43 4.21
C GLN A 276 1.83 -10.89 3.05
N ARG A 277 2.20 -12.05 2.45
CA ARG A 277 1.52 -12.68 1.31
C ARG A 277 1.43 -14.19 1.51
N GLY A 278 0.62 -14.86 0.70
CA GLY A 278 0.53 -16.32 0.69
C GLY A 278 0.21 -16.95 2.04
N ALA A 279 0.97 -17.98 2.42
CA ALA A 279 0.65 -18.79 3.60
C ALA A 279 0.97 -18.08 4.93
N VAL A 280 1.69 -16.97 4.90
CA VAL A 280 1.90 -16.11 6.07
C VAL A 280 0.83 -15.03 6.21
N LEU A 281 0.04 -14.77 5.16
CA LEU A 281 -1.04 -13.80 5.18
C LEU A 281 -2.30 -14.40 5.81
N GLU A 282 -2.91 -13.63 6.71
CA GLU A 282 -4.29 -13.79 7.14
C GLU A 282 -5.12 -12.66 6.52
N THR A 283 -6.07 -13.00 5.65
CA THR A 283 -6.91 -11.98 4.98
C THR A 283 -7.76 -11.22 6.01
N SER A 284 -8.43 -10.16 5.57
CA SER A 284 -9.36 -9.40 6.43
C SER A 284 -10.47 -10.30 6.98
N GLY A 285 -10.89 -11.33 6.23
CA GLY A 285 -11.87 -12.31 6.66
C GLY A 285 -11.31 -13.43 7.55
N HIS A 286 -10.04 -13.35 7.97
CA HIS A 286 -9.33 -14.40 8.69
C HIS A 286 -9.17 -15.70 7.88
N TYR A 287 -9.09 -15.58 6.55
CA TYR A 287 -8.84 -16.72 5.68
C TYR A 287 -7.34 -16.97 5.55
N GLN A 288 -6.98 -18.25 5.54
CA GLN A 288 -5.62 -18.67 5.22
C GLN A 288 -5.54 -18.95 3.74
N VAL A 289 -4.46 -18.50 3.10
CA VAL A 289 -4.24 -18.66 1.66
C VAL A 289 -3.07 -19.61 1.45
N PHE A 290 -3.26 -20.63 0.62
CA PHE A 290 -2.22 -21.61 0.30
C PHE A 290 -2.07 -21.72 -1.22
N VAL A 291 -0.94 -22.26 -1.65
CA VAL A 291 -0.76 -22.73 -3.04
C VAL A 291 -1.06 -24.23 -3.12
N ASP A 292 -1.91 -24.64 -4.07
CA ASP A 292 -2.17 -26.04 -4.36
C ASP A 292 -0.96 -26.67 -5.06
N ARG A 293 -0.36 -27.68 -4.42
CA ARG A 293 0.78 -28.43 -4.96
C ARG A 293 0.43 -29.26 -6.20
N HIS A 294 -0.84 -29.55 -6.44
CA HIS A 294 -1.22 -30.28 -7.63
C HIS A 294 -1.21 -29.39 -8.87
N ARG A 295 -1.93 -28.26 -8.83
CA ARG A 295 -2.19 -27.41 -10.01
C ARG A 295 -1.46 -26.06 -10.01
N GLY A 296 -0.90 -25.63 -8.89
CA GLY A 296 -0.31 -24.30 -8.75
C GLY A 296 -1.34 -23.18 -8.59
N ASN A 297 -2.58 -23.53 -8.24
CA ASN A 297 -3.67 -22.59 -7.99
C ASN A 297 -3.60 -22.03 -6.56
N SER A 298 -4.34 -20.94 -6.28
CA SER A 298 -4.56 -20.49 -4.91
C SER A 298 -5.67 -21.28 -4.23
N LEU A 299 -5.55 -21.54 -2.94
CA LEU A 299 -6.49 -22.26 -2.12
C LEU A 299 -6.81 -21.45 -0.86
N TYR A 300 -8.06 -21.00 -0.75
CA TYR A 300 -8.55 -20.26 0.40
C TYR A 300 -9.24 -21.20 1.38
N ALA A 301 -8.79 -21.19 2.63
CA ALA A 301 -9.44 -21.89 3.73
C ALA A 301 -10.41 -20.94 4.44
N LEU A 302 -11.67 -21.00 4.02
CA LEU A 302 -12.74 -20.15 4.54
C LEU A 302 -13.38 -20.82 5.77
N ARG A 303 -13.40 -20.12 6.91
CA ARG A 303 -14.04 -20.61 8.13
C ARG A 303 -15.40 -19.96 8.28
N LEU A 304 -16.43 -20.78 8.47
CA LEU A 304 -17.74 -20.32 8.92
C LEU A 304 -17.92 -20.77 10.36
N SER A 305 -17.93 -19.81 11.27
CA SER A 305 -17.85 -20.04 12.70
C SER A 305 -16.62 -20.89 13.06
N ARG A 306 -16.61 -21.52 14.24
CA ARG A 306 -15.51 -22.41 14.66
C ARG A 306 -15.65 -23.85 14.14
N GLU A 307 -16.73 -24.17 13.44
CA GLU A 307 -17.14 -25.57 13.20
C GLU A 307 -16.97 -26.02 11.76
N ARG A 308 -17.01 -25.11 10.78
CA ARG A 308 -16.99 -25.47 9.35
C ARG A 308 -15.82 -24.82 8.65
N LEU A 309 -15.12 -25.63 7.86
CA LEU A 309 -14.03 -25.19 6.97
C LEU A 309 -14.42 -25.54 5.53
N TYR A 310 -14.40 -24.53 4.67
CA TYR A 310 -14.55 -24.67 3.22
C TYR A 310 -13.19 -24.42 2.57
N LEU A 311 -12.89 -25.20 1.54
CA LEU A 311 -11.70 -25.01 0.72
C LEU A 311 -12.14 -24.53 -0.66
N LEU A 312 -11.74 -23.32 -1.02
CA LEU A 312 -12.04 -22.70 -2.30
C LEU A 312 -10.76 -22.57 -3.13
N GLU A 313 -10.69 -23.28 -4.25
CA GLU A 313 -9.55 -23.27 -5.17
C GLU A 313 -9.80 -22.29 -6.33
N LEU A 314 -8.86 -21.37 -6.60
CA LEU A 314 -8.94 -20.38 -7.67
C LEU A 314 -7.75 -20.47 -8.62
N SER A 315 -8.05 -20.41 -9.92
CA SER A 315 -7.05 -20.35 -10.99
C SER A 315 -6.72 -18.91 -11.43
N ASP A 316 -7.09 -17.89 -10.64
CA ASP A 316 -6.71 -16.52 -10.95
C ASP A 316 -5.18 -16.38 -10.87
N PRO A 317 -4.50 -15.86 -11.91
CA PRO A 317 -3.04 -15.80 -11.93
C PRO A 317 -2.42 -14.93 -10.84
N ILE A 318 -3.11 -13.85 -10.41
CA ILE A 318 -2.57 -12.97 -9.37
C ILE A 318 -2.71 -13.65 -8.02
N SER A 319 -3.89 -14.16 -7.68
CA SER A 319 -4.09 -14.91 -6.43
C SER A 319 -3.18 -16.12 -6.33
N ALA A 320 -3.00 -16.89 -7.41
CA ALA A 320 -2.09 -18.03 -7.46
C ALA A 320 -0.63 -17.63 -7.26
N GLY A 321 -0.19 -16.53 -7.87
CA GLY A 321 1.16 -16.00 -7.68
C GLY A 321 1.38 -15.53 -6.24
N GLU A 322 0.44 -14.75 -5.69
CA GLU A 322 0.53 -14.23 -4.31
C GLU A 322 0.53 -15.36 -3.29
N ALA A 323 -0.26 -16.41 -3.54
CA ALA A 323 -0.31 -17.61 -2.70
C ALA A 323 1.05 -18.32 -2.57
N ASN A 324 1.94 -18.16 -3.55
CA ASN A 324 3.25 -18.80 -3.57
C ASN A 324 4.40 -17.89 -3.11
N ILE A 325 4.19 -16.59 -2.89
CA ILE A 325 5.22 -15.71 -2.32
C ILE A 325 5.34 -16.02 -0.83
N ALA A 326 6.55 -16.38 -0.39
CA ALA A 326 6.85 -16.63 1.03
C ALA A 326 7.35 -15.39 1.75
N SER A 327 8.19 -14.59 1.09
CA SER A 327 8.64 -13.29 1.58
C SER A 327 9.01 -12.37 0.42
N SER A 328 8.97 -11.07 0.69
CA SER A 328 9.55 -10.04 -0.17
C SER A 328 10.14 -8.96 0.72
N GLU A 329 11.40 -8.58 0.47
CA GLU A 329 12.11 -7.60 1.29
C GLU A 329 13.07 -6.75 0.47
N VAL A 330 13.38 -5.55 0.97
CA VAL A 330 14.48 -4.73 0.45
C VAL A 330 15.70 -4.97 1.33
N GLU A 331 16.80 -5.40 0.72
CA GLU A 331 18.06 -5.62 1.42
C GLU A 331 18.78 -4.29 1.72
N ARG A 332 19.77 -4.32 2.62
CA ARG A 332 20.60 -3.14 2.95
C ARG A 332 21.39 -2.58 1.78
N THR A 333 21.56 -3.35 0.70
CA THR A 333 22.17 -2.89 -0.56
C THR A 333 21.17 -2.15 -1.46
N GLY A 334 19.91 -2.02 -1.04
CA GLY A 334 18.82 -1.47 -1.82
C GLY A 334 18.32 -2.40 -2.93
N ASP A 335 18.60 -3.71 -2.84
CA ASP A 335 18.10 -4.71 -3.80
C ASP A 335 16.80 -5.35 -3.29
N LEU A 336 15.97 -5.84 -4.22
CA LEU A 336 14.71 -6.52 -3.89
C LEU A 336 14.97 -8.03 -3.85
N ARG A 337 14.58 -8.68 -2.75
CA ARG A 337 14.68 -10.13 -2.58
C ARG A 337 13.29 -10.74 -2.40
N ILE A 338 13.02 -11.81 -3.13
CA ILE A 338 11.72 -12.51 -3.13
C ILE A 338 11.96 -14.01 -2.99
N SER A 339 11.21 -14.64 -2.09
CA SER A 339 11.24 -16.07 -1.86
C SER A 339 9.86 -16.70 -2.12
N PHE A 340 9.84 -18.02 -2.34
CA PHE A 340 8.61 -18.75 -2.67
C PHE A 340 8.38 -19.91 -1.71
N HIS A 341 7.11 -20.25 -1.48
CA HIS A 341 6.76 -21.39 -0.63
C HIS A 341 7.03 -22.73 -1.32
N ARG A 342 6.88 -22.80 -2.65
CA ARG A 342 6.97 -24.03 -3.45
C ARG A 342 7.56 -23.79 -4.83
N GLY A 343 8.41 -24.71 -5.26
CA GLY A 343 8.83 -24.86 -6.66
C GLY A 343 8.32 -26.15 -7.32
N SER A 344 7.97 -27.17 -6.53
CA SER A 344 7.57 -28.50 -7.04
C SER A 344 6.05 -28.67 -7.16
N PHE A 345 5.56 -28.89 -8.39
CA PHE A 345 4.14 -29.11 -8.71
C PHE A 345 3.93 -30.42 -9.48
N SER A 346 2.83 -31.13 -9.20
CA SER A 346 2.67 -32.53 -9.66
C SER A 346 1.85 -32.74 -10.93
N ALA A 347 0.92 -31.84 -11.28
CA ALA A 347 0.15 -31.99 -12.52
C ALA A 347 0.97 -31.54 -13.75
N PRO A 348 0.76 -32.14 -14.93
CA PRO A 348 1.38 -31.68 -16.17
C PRO A 348 1.07 -30.20 -16.43
N GLY A 349 2.12 -29.39 -16.67
CA GLY A 349 2.00 -27.94 -16.93
C GLY A 349 1.75 -27.06 -15.69
N ALA A 350 1.61 -27.65 -14.49
CA ALA A 350 1.38 -26.88 -13.26
C ALA A 350 2.59 -26.02 -12.88
N ILE A 351 3.82 -26.52 -13.09
CA ILE A 351 5.03 -25.75 -12.81
C ILE A 351 5.16 -24.52 -13.72
N ASP A 352 4.83 -24.65 -15.01
CA ASP A 352 4.85 -23.54 -15.96
C ASP A 352 3.78 -22.50 -15.61
N HIS A 353 2.59 -22.98 -15.22
CA HIS A 353 1.51 -22.12 -14.73
C HIS A 353 1.93 -21.35 -13.46
N ALA A 354 2.45 -22.04 -12.45
CA ALA A 354 2.90 -21.44 -11.19
C ALA A 354 4.04 -20.44 -11.42
N ALA A 355 5.00 -20.77 -12.28
CA ALA A 355 6.12 -19.89 -12.63
C ALA A 355 5.62 -18.59 -13.29
N ARG A 356 4.64 -18.70 -14.21
CA ARG A 356 4.02 -17.53 -14.84
C ARG A 356 3.24 -16.68 -13.84
N CYS A 357 2.50 -17.30 -12.92
CA CYS A 357 1.75 -16.58 -11.88
C CYS A 357 2.69 -15.85 -10.93
N ALA A 358 3.74 -16.52 -10.45
CA ALA A 358 4.79 -15.91 -9.64
C ALA A 358 5.47 -14.73 -10.37
N ALA A 359 5.79 -14.88 -11.65
CA ALA A 359 6.37 -13.80 -12.46
C ALA A 359 5.49 -12.54 -12.52
N LEU A 360 4.17 -12.69 -12.63
CA LEU A 360 3.23 -11.55 -12.61
C LEU A 360 3.27 -10.79 -11.28
N VAL A 361 3.35 -11.51 -10.16
CA VAL A 361 3.37 -10.90 -8.83
C VAL A 361 4.74 -10.28 -8.52
N VAL A 362 5.85 -10.91 -8.93
CA VAL A 362 7.18 -10.29 -8.88
C VAL A 362 7.20 -8.97 -9.65
N LEU A 363 6.58 -8.95 -10.84
CA LEU A 363 6.46 -7.74 -11.65
C LEU A 363 5.62 -6.65 -10.96
N ASP A 364 4.55 -7.01 -10.25
CA ASP A 364 3.75 -6.03 -9.52
C ASP A 364 4.50 -5.47 -8.30
N ILE A 365 5.10 -6.35 -7.48
CA ILE A 365 5.91 -5.95 -6.32
C ILE A 365 7.05 -5.02 -6.75
N GLN A 366 7.79 -5.37 -7.80
CA GLN A 366 8.92 -4.53 -8.22
C GLN A 366 8.46 -3.16 -8.74
N ARG A 367 7.26 -3.03 -9.33
CA ARG A 367 6.74 -1.70 -9.72
C ARG A 367 6.54 -0.83 -8.49
N ASP A 368 5.95 -1.38 -7.43
CA ASP A 368 5.68 -0.60 -6.23
C ASP A 368 6.92 -0.37 -5.36
N VAL A 369 7.92 -1.24 -5.43
CA VAL A 369 9.17 -1.08 -4.67
C VAL A 369 10.20 -0.26 -5.43
N ILE A 370 10.60 -0.70 -6.63
CA ILE A 370 11.71 -0.12 -7.39
C ILE A 370 11.33 1.22 -7.99
N GLU A 371 10.18 1.30 -8.68
CA GLU A 371 9.77 2.56 -9.32
C GLU A 371 9.47 3.64 -8.26
N SER A 372 9.08 3.26 -7.04
CA SER A 372 8.92 4.22 -5.93
C SER A 372 10.19 5.00 -5.64
N PHE A 373 11.38 4.47 -5.90
CA PHE A 373 12.65 5.17 -5.68
C PHE A 373 13.21 5.82 -6.95
N GLU A 374 12.48 5.80 -8.07
CA GLU A 374 12.87 6.50 -9.28
C GLU A 374 12.81 8.03 -9.09
N ARG A 375 13.90 8.70 -9.49
CA ARG A 375 14.07 10.15 -9.43
C ARG A 375 14.54 10.67 -10.78
N THR A 376 14.03 11.81 -11.22
CA THR A 376 14.47 12.48 -12.46
C THR A 376 15.97 12.80 -12.44
N ASN A 377 16.51 13.14 -11.28
CA ASN A 377 17.92 13.39 -11.05
C ASN A 377 18.36 12.69 -9.76
N THR A 378 18.65 11.40 -9.84
CA THR A 378 19.15 10.65 -8.68
C THR A 378 20.47 11.26 -8.19
N PRO A 379 20.55 11.69 -6.91
CA PRO A 379 21.82 12.14 -6.33
C PRO A 379 22.89 11.06 -6.48
N ARG A 380 24.14 11.45 -6.79
CA ARG A 380 25.25 10.52 -7.05
C ARG A 380 25.53 9.52 -5.92
N GLU A 381 25.10 9.86 -4.72
CA GLU A 381 25.34 9.10 -3.49
C GLU A 381 24.28 8.03 -3.27
N LEU A 382 23.19 8.06 -4.05
CA LEU A 382 22.13 7.06 -4.00
C LEU A 382 22.29 6.07 -5.12
N LYS A 383 21.89 4.83 -4.83
CA LYS A 383 21.72 3.80 -5.85
C LYS A 383 20.51 4.15 -6.72
N PRO A 384 20.67 4.28 -8.05
CA PRO A 384 19.55 4.49 -8.95
C PRO A 384 18.60 3.30 -8.94
N ALA A 385 17.29 3.56 -9.07
CA ALA A 385 16.28 2.52 -9.20
C ALA A 385 16.58 1.54 -10.35
N THR A 386 17.21 2.01 -11.43
CA THR A 386 17.64 1.20 -12.59
C THR A 386 18.76 0.20 -12.27
N GLU A 387 19.50 0.42 -11.18
CA GLU A 387 20.61 -0.45 -10.74
C GLU A 387 20.19 -1.46 -9.66
N MET A 388 18.96 -1.36 -9.13
CA MET A 388 18.46 -2.35 -8.17
C MET A 388 18.31 -3.72 -8.85
N VAL A 389 18.81 -4.76 -8.21
CA VAL A 389 18.72 -6.17 -8.63
C VAL A 389 17.50 -6.79 -7.96
N ILE A 390 16.89 -7.76 -8.65
CA ILE A 390 15.80 -8.58 -8.13
C ILE A 390 16.35 -9.98 -7.89
N TYR A 391 16.55 -10.35 -6.64
CA TYR A 391 16.96 -11.68 -6.22
C TYR A 391 15.75 -12.59 -6.06
N LEU A 392 15.77 -13.74 -6.72
CA LEU A 392 14.77 -14.81 -6.57
C LEU A 392 15.41 -15.97 -5.81
N GLU A 393 14.93 -16.24 -4.60
CA GLU A 393 15.46 -17.34 -3.77
C GLU A 393 14.99 -18.70 -4.29
N GLU A 394 15.95 -19.61 -4.46
CA GLU A 394 15.68 -21.02 -4.79
C GLU A 394 14.77 -21.65 -3.73
N THR A 395 13.80 -22.45 -4.18
CA THR A 395 12.94 -23.21 -3.28
C THR A 395 13.58 -24.54 -2.91
N GLU A 396 13.43 -24.96 -1.65
CA GLU A 396 13.99 -26.22 -1.14
C GLU A 396 13.51 -27.46 -1.91
N ASP A 397 12.25 -27.44 -2.39
CA ASP A 397 11.63 -28.61 -3.04
C ASP A 397 11.87 -28.71 -4.55
N ASP A 398 12.24 -27.61 -5.22
CA ASP A 398 12.75 -27.60 -6.60
C ASP A 398 13.53 -26.30 -6.92
N PRO A 399 14.87 -26.29 -6.79
CA PRO A 399 15.68 -25.11 -7.11
C PRO A 399 15.56 -24.63 -8.56
N ALA A 400 15.12 -25.47 -9.49
CA ALA A 400 14.99 -25.07 -10.90
C ALA A 400 13.80 -24.12 -11.13
N PHE A 401 12.84 -24.06 -10.20
CA PHE A 401 11.63 -23.24 -10.32
C PHE A 401 11.95 -21.76 -10.56
N VAL A 402 12.91 -21.17 -9.85
CA VAL A 402 13.26 -19.76 -10.00
C VAL A 402 13.83 -19.40 -11.37
N HIS A 403 14.44 -20.36 -12.06
CA HIS A 403 14.88 -20.16 -13.44
C HIS A 403 13.68 -20.04 -14.39
N LEU A 404 12.63 -20.80 -14.17
CA LEU A 404 11.37 -20.69 -14.93
C LEU A 404 10.67 -19.37 -14.64
N VAL A 405 10.60 -18.95 -13.37
CA VAL A 405 10.05 -17.63 -13.00
C VAL A 405 10.82 -16.51 -13.72
N LYS A 406 12.17 -16.56 -13.71
CA LYS A 406 13.00 -15.59 -14.43
C LYS A 406 12.73 -15.58 -15.94
N GLN A 407 12.55 -16.75 -16.56
CA GLN A 407 12.22 -16.84 -17.99
C GLN A 407 10.86 -16.19 -18.29
N GLU A 408 9.86 -16.44 -17.44
CA GLU A 408 8.54 -15.83 -17.58
C GLU A 408 8.57 -14.32 -17.36
N ILE A 409 9.37 -13.82 -16.39
CA ILE A 409 9.60 -12.38 -16.23
C ILE A 409 10.20 -11.80 -17.52
N ALA A 410 11.23 -12.42 -18.09
CA ALA A 410 11.84 -11.93 -19.33
C ALA A 410 10.87 -11.94 -20.53
N ARG A 411 9.92 -12.88 -20.54
CA ARG A 411 8.86 -12.95 -21.56
C ARG A 411 7.82 -11.85 -21.40
N LEU A 412 7.48 -11.48 -20.16
CA LEU A 412 6.47 -10.48 -19.83
C LEU A 412 7.03 -9.05 -19.89
N ASP A 413 8.29 -8.87 -19.45
CA ASP A 413 8.99 -7.58 -19.43
C ASP A 413 10.50 -7.80 -19.65
N ALA A 414 10.92 -7.68 -20.90
CA ALA A 414 12.32 -7.81 -21.29
C ALA A 414 13.21 -6.71 -20.68
N GLY A 415 12.65 -5.55 -20.30
CA GLY A 415 13.40 -4.41 -19.77
C GLY A 415 13.97 -4.66 -18.37
N ILE A 416 13.38 -5.59 -17.61
CA ILE A 416 13.86 -5.93 -16.27
C ILE A 416 14.62 -7.26 -16.20
N ALA A 417 14.61 -8.07 -17.28
CA ALA A 417 15.19 -9.41 -17.30
C ALA A 417 16.66 -9.45 -16.85
N ASP A 418 17.43 -8.47 -17.28
CA ASP A 418 18.86 -8.33 -16.97
C ASP A 418 19.12 -7.97 -15.50
N ARG A 419 18.09 -7.60 -14.74
CA ARG A 419 18.19 -7.28 -13.32
C ARG A 419 17.75 -8.44 -12.41
N VAL A 420 17.20 -9.52 -12.97
CA VAL A 420 16.74 -10.68 -12.20
C VAL A 420 17.86 -11.70 -12.01
N ARG A 421 18.11 -12.13 -10.77
CA ARG A 421 19.17 -13.06 -10.38
C ARG A 421 18.61 -14.16 -9.46
N PRO A 422 18.69 -15.44 -9.85
CA PRO A 422 18.52 -16.54 -8.89
C PRO A 422 19.57 -16.45 -7.79
N THR A 423 19.19 -16.78 -6.56
CA THR A 423 20.10 -16.85 -5.40
C THR A 423 19.76 -18.08 -4.56
N PRO A 424 20.73 -18.73 -3.89
CA PRO A 424 20.44 -19.85 -2.99
C PRO A 424 19.51 -19.45 -1.84
N SER A 425 18.70 -20.40 -1.37
CA SER A 425 17.94 -20.27 -0.12
C SER A 425 18.89 -20.05 1.07
N LEU A 426 18.48 -19.22 2.02
CA LEU A 426 19.21 -18.96 3.27
C LEU A 426 19.03 -20.05 4.31
#